data_AF-A0A2S7K3S9-F1
#
_entry.id   AF-A0A2S7K3S9-F1
#
_cell.length_a   1.000
_cell.length_b   1.000
_cell.length_c   1.000
_cell.angle_alpha   90.00
_cell.angle_beta   90.00
_cell.angle_gamma   90.00
#
_symmetry.space_group_name_H-M   'P 1'
#
loop_
_entity.id
_entity.type
_entity.pdbx_description
1 polymer ?
#
loop_
_entity_poly.entity_id
_entity_poly.type
_entity_poly.pdbx_seq_one_letter_code
_entity_poly.pdbx_strand_id
1 'polypeptide(L)' 'MTEEITKTDTERTLDGEMQKYGIKRVPVDYFHINGFRYTDLKDAVAQAKRTNATKKASV' A
#
# COMPACT_ATOMS: atom_id res chain seq x y z
N MET A 1 -19.08 -3.47 3.06
CA MET A 1 -19.10 -2.68 1.82
C MET A 1 -17.83 -1.85 1.85
N THR A 2 -16.87 -2.22 1.01
CA THR A 2 -15.52 -1.62 0.93
C THR A 2 -15.63 -0.21 0.38
N GLU A 3 -15.06 0.76 1.11
CA GLU A 3 -15.03 2.17 0.75
C GLU A 3 -14.29 2.38 -0.57
N GLU A 4 -15.08 2.72 -1.58
CA GLU A 4 -14.65 3.15 -2.91
C GLU A 4 -14.07 4.56 -2.78
N ILE A 5 -12.74 4.64 -2.71
CA ILE A 5 -11.98 5.89 -2.63
C ILE A 5 -12.06 6.59 -3.99
N THR A 6 -13.03 7.48 -4.16
CA THR A 6 -13.18 8.33 -5.33
C THR A 6 -12.13 9.45 -5.32
N LYS A 7 -10.92 9.13 -5.81
CA LYS A 7 -9.83 10.10 -6.05
C LYS A 7 -9.77 10.46 -7.53
N THR A 8 -10.43 11.54 -7.95
CA THR A 8 -10.31 11.96 -9.37
C THR A 8 -10.23 13.45 -9.64
N ASP A 9 -10.33 14.34 -8.65
CA ASP A 9 -10.26 15.79 -8.93
C ASP A 9 -8.89 16.41 -8.58
N THR A 10 -8.33 16.10 -7.42
CA THR A 10 -7.03 16.66 -6.97
C THR A 10 -5.83 16.12 -7.76
N GLU A 11 -5.92 14.93 -8.35
CA GLU A 11 -4.80 14.32 -9.08
C GLU A 11 -4.55 15.00 -10.45
N ARG A 12 -5.58 15.64 -11.05
CA ARG A 12 -5.50 16.21 -12.40
C ARG A 12 -4.69 17.52 -12.46
N THR A 13 -4.68 18.29 -11.38
CA THR A 13 -3.90 19.53 -11.26
C THR A 13 -2.43 19.25 -10.95
N LEU A 14 -2.16 18.24 -10.11
CA LEU A 14 -0.81 17.83 -9.72
C LEU A 14 -0.02 17.21 -10.88
N ASP A 15 -0.67 16.46 -11.78
CA ASP A 15 -0.01 15.82 -12.93
C ASP A 15 0.62 16.87 -13.88
N GLY A 16 -0.05 18.01 -14.09
CA GLY A 16 0.47 19.12 -14.89
C GLY A 16 1.67 19.83 -14.25
N GLU A 17 1.69 19.96 -12.93
CA GLU A 17 2.84 20.50 -12.19
C GLU A 17 4.02 19.52 -12.19
N MET A 18 3.75 18.21 -12.02
CA MET A 18 4.77 17.18 -12.08
C MET A 18 5.52 17.19 -13.41
N GLN A 19 4.81 17.35 -14.52
CA GLN A 19 5.41 17.44 -15.85
C GLN A 19 6.21 18.75 -16.03
N LYS A 20 5.73 19.87 -15.49
CA LYS A 20 6.41 21.18 -15.54
C LYS A 20 7.73 21.20 -14.75
N TYR A 21 7.77 20.52 -13.60
CA TYR A 21 8.94 20.45 -12.73
C TYR A 21 9.81 19.20 -12.95
N GLY A 22 9.46 18.34 -13.92
CA GLY A 22 10.20 17.10 -14.18
C GLY A 22 10.10 16.04 -13.07
N ILE A 23 9.06 16.13 -12.24
CA ILE A 23 8.80 15.20 -11.13
C ILE A 23 8.28 13.89 -11.72
N LYS A 24 9.03 12.80 -11.51
CA LYS A 24 8.59 11.46 -11.90
C LYS A 24 7.75 10.82 -10.79
N ARG A 25 6.51 10.43 -11.11
CA ARG A 25 5.69 9.59 -10.24
C ARG A 25 6.33 8.20 -10.18
N VAL A 26 6.87 7.83 -9.03
CA VAL A 26 7.31 6.46 -8.77
C VAL A 26 6.18 5.76 -8.01
N PRO A 27 5.52 4.75 -8.58
CA PRO A 27 4.56 3.95 -7.84
C PRO A 27 5.31 3.25 -6.69
N VAL A 28 4.82 3.46 -5.47
CA VAL A 28 5.32 2.78 -4.27
C VAL A 28 4.27 1.76 -3.86
N ASP A 29 4.63 0.48 -3.92
CA ASP A 29 3.78 -0.60 -3.42
C ASP A 29 3.77 -0.57 -1.90
N TYR A 30 2.57 -0.47 -1.31
CA TYR A 30 2.37 -0.57 0.13
C TYR A 30 1.53 -1.79 0.43
N PHE A 31 2.08 -2.71 1.23
CA PHE A 31 1.42 -3.94 1.64
C PHE A 31 0.75 -3.73 2.98
N HIS A 32 -0.54 -4.01 3.08
CA HIS A 32 -1.28 -3.92 4.34
C HIS A 32 -1.62 -5.32 4.86
N ILE A 33 -1.26 -5.60 6.11
CA ILE A 33 -1.59 -6.86 6.79
C ILE A 33 -2.10 -6.53 8.20
N ASN A 34 -3.33 -6.95 8.50
CA ASN A 34 -3.96 -6.79 9.83
C ASN A 34 -3.88 -5.36 10.42
N GLY A 35 -3.98 -4.34 9.57
CA GLY A 35 -3.89 -2.93 9.98
C GLY A 35 -2.47 -2.36 10.06
N PHE A 36 -1.44 -3.16 9.79
CA PHE A 36 -0.06 -2.71 9.69
C PHE A 36 0.33 -2.50 8.22
N ARG A 37 1.01 -1.38 7.95
CA ARG A 37 1.52 -0.99 6.63
C ARG A 37 2.99 -1.37 6.52
N TYR A 38 3.33 -2.09 5.47
CA TYR A 38 4.68 -2.50 5.11
C TYR A 38 5.06 -1.87 3.76
N THR A 39 6.27 -1.36 3.70
CA THR A 39 6.91 -0.88 2.45
C THR A 39 7.60 -2.00 1.69
N ASP A 40 7.87 -3.12 2.38
CA ASP A 40 8.63 -4.24 1.86
C ASP A 40 7.79 -5.52 1.80
N LEU A 41 7.72 -6.11 0.60
CA LEU A 41 7.01 -7.38 0.38
C LEU A 41 7.58 -8.50 1.27
N LYS A 42 8.90 -8.51 1.49
CA LYS A 42 9.58 -9.53 2.30
C LYS A 42 9.09 -9.51 3.75
N ASP A 43 8.94 -8.32 4.32
CA ASP A 43 8.49 -8.15 5.70
C ASP A 43 7.00 -8.43 5.84
N ALA A 44 6.21 -7.98 4.86
CA ALA A 44 4.79 -8.32 4.78
C ALA A 44 4.60 -9.85 4.73
N VAL A 45 5.33 -10.55 3.87
CA VAL A 45 5.28 -12.02 3.77
C VAL A 45 5.78 -12.70 5.05
N ALA A 46 6.82 -12.17 5.70
CA ALA A 46 7.31 -12.70 6.97
C ALA A 46 6.28 -12.53 8.11
N GLN A 47 5.57 -11.40 8.15
CA GLN A 47 4.49 -11.18 9.11
C GLN A 47 3.30 -12.10 8.82
N ALA A 48 2.90 -12.25 7.55
CA ALA A 48 1.85 -13.17 7.14
C ALA A 48 2.17 -14.61 7.54
N LYS A 49 3.41 -15.06 7.29
CA LYS A 49 3.89 -16.39 7.71
C LYS A 49 3.85 -16.56 9.21
N ARG A 50 4.31 -15.57 9.99
CA ARG A 50 4.25 -15.59 11.46
C ARG A 50 2.80 -15.67 11.97
N THR A 51 1.92 -14.84 11.41
CA THR A 51 0.49 -14.80 11.79
C THR A 51 -0.21 -16.12 11.48
N ASN A 52 0.09 -16.73 10.33
CA ASN A 52 -0.44 -18.05 9.96
C ASN A 52 0.12 -19.17 10.85
N ALA A 53 1.39 -19.08 11.24
CA ALA A 53 2.00 -20.02 12.17
C ALA A 53 1.38 -19.91 13.57
N THR A 54 1.15 -18.69 14.08
CA THR A 54 0.48 -18.49 15.36
C THR A 54 -0.98 -18.94 15.34
N LYS A 55 -1.68 -18.78 14.21
CA LYS A 55 -3.06 -19.28 14.04
C LYS A 55 -3.14 -20.81 14.03
N LYS A 56 -2.05 -21.52 13.69
CA LYS A 56 -1.96 -22.99 13.78
C LYS A 56 -1.53 -23.52 15.15
N ALA A 57 -1.00 -22.68 16.04
CA ALA A 57 -0.57 -23.08 17.37
C ALA A 57 -1.67 -22.95 18.45
N SER A 58 -2.85 -22.46 18.07
CA SER A 58 -4.00 -22.28 18.97
C SER A 58 -5.16 -23.26 18.68
N VAL A 59 -4.86 -24.43 18.09
CA VAL A 59 -5.81 -25.55 17.91
C VAL A 59 -5.28 -26.77 18.61
#